data_AF-A0A2E1NVG6-F1
#
_entry.id   AF-A0A2E1NVG6-F1
#
_cell.length_a   1.000
_cell.length_b   1.000
_cell.length_c   1.000
_cell.angle_alpha   90.00
_cell.angle_beta   90.00
_cell.angle_gamma   90.00
#
_symmetry.space_group_name_H-M   'P 1'
#
loop_
_entity.id
_entity.type
_entity.pdbx_description
1 polymer ?
#
loop_
_entity_poly.entity_id
_entity_poly.type
_entity_poly.pdbx_seq_one_letter_code
_entity_poly.pdbx_strand_id
1 'polypeptide(L)'
;MFKIEPRDWSANWPSESYFQAVYDLDEPNQTAQSYAEYIVWVKRFYSGWVFYPSGWDGMVDQLLATKEDPVLQAWFRQEMLELGAKINSEWAKDDNHRLINSQHLLNWSDAVRRSVVQGQEVWLLEEINQDIDALLNTSVTASSIERKRYFSSARDVDERDDEFDF
;
A
#
# COMPACT_ATOMS: atom_id res chain seq x y z
N MET A 1 -22.40 -11.84 -9.53
CA MET A 1 -21.28 -11.00 -9.07
C MET A 1 -20.87 -11.51 -7.71
N PHE A 2 -19.69 -12.12 -7.57
CA PHE A 2 -19.22 -12.61 -6.28
C PHE A 2 -18.92 -11.42 -5.37
N LYS A 3 -19.75 -11.20 -4.35
CA LYS A 3 -19.42 -10.31 -3.24
C LYS A 3 -18.45 -11.10 -2.36
N ILE A 4 -17.16 -10.75 -2.41
CA ILE A 4 -16.24 -11.14 -1.35
C ILE A 4 -16.64 -10.25 -0.16
N GLU A 5 -17.36 -10.84 0.80
CA GLU A 5 -17.69 -10.15 2.04
C GLU A 5 -16.38 -9.84 2.78
N PRO A 6 -16.17 -8.58 3.22
CA PRO A 6 -14.96 -8.24 3.94
C PRO A 6 -14.86 -9.02 5.25
N ARG A 7 -13.63 -9.37 5.65
CA ARG A 7 -13.37 -10.05 6.92
C ARG A 7 -13.85 -9.20 8.11
N ASP A 8 -14.19 -9.86 9.21
CA ASP A 8 -14.32 -9.21 10.52
C ASP A 8 -13.05 -8.42 10.86
N TRP A 9 -13.20 -7.39 11.70
CA TRP A 9 -12.09 -6.51 12.06
C TRP A 9 -10.96 -7.28 12.74
N SER A 10 -9.74 -7.19 12.18
CA SER A 10 -8.57 -7.86 12.73
C SER A 10 -7.95 -7.04 13.86
N ALA A 11 -7.42 -7.72 14.88
CA ALA A 11 -6.64 -7.08 15.94
C ALA A 11 -5.28 -6.52 15.45
N ASN A 12 -4.84 -6.93 14.26
CA ASN A 12 -3.61 -6.45 13.63
C ASN A 12 -3.83 -5.22 12.74
N TRP A 13 -5.06 -4.70 12.66
CA TRP A 13 -5.38 -3.47 11.95
C TRP A 13 -5.45 -2.30 12.93
N PRO A 14 -5.31 -1.05 12.46
CA PRO A 14 -5.72 0.10 13.26
C PRO A 14 -7.16 -0.07 13.74
N SER A 15 -7.52 0.54 14.87
CA SER A 15 -8.89 0.42 15.40
C SER A 15 -9.92 0.98 14.42
N GLU A 16 -11.15 0.45 14.43
CA GLU A 16 -12.24 1.03 13.64
C GLU A 16 -12.49 2.50 14.02
N SER A 17 -12.34 2.85 15.31
CA SER A 17 -12.47 4.24 15.77
C SER A 17 -11.39 5.18 15.22
N TYR A 18 -10.20 4.68 14.87
CA TYR A 18 -9.21 5.47 14.14
C TYR A 18 -9.76 5.89 12.76
N PHE A 19 -10.35 4.96 12.02
CA PHE A 19 -10.92 5.25 10.69
C PHE A 19 -12.18 6.11 10.77
N GLN A 20 -13.01 5.93 11.80
CA GLN A 20 -14.12 6.85 12.07
C GLN A 20 -13.60 8.29 12.27
N ALA A 21 -12.57 8.48 13.11
CA ALA A 21 -12.02 9.82 13.36
C ALA A 21 -11.41 10.45 12.09
N VAL A 22 -10.76 9.66 11.24
CA VAL A 22 -10.26 10.12 9.94
C VAL A 22 -11.41 10.56 9.04
N TYR A 23 -12.46 9.73 8.94
CA TYR A 23 -13.63 10.03 8.11
C TYR A 23 -14.38 11.28 8.59
N ASP A 24 -14.55 11.43 9.91
CA ASP A 24 -15.25 12.56 10.53
C ASP A 24 -14.57 13.92 10.25
N LEU A 25 -13.25 13.91 10.00
CA LEU A 25 -12.47 15.10 9.64
C LEU A 25 -12.46 15.41 8.13
N ASP A 26 -12.93 14.50 7.28
CA ASP A 26 -12.93 14.65 5.82
C ASP A 26 -14.32 15.05 5.30
N GLU A 27 -14.69 16.30 5.51
CA GLU A 27 -15.96 16.86 5.01
C GLU A 27 -16.14 16.65 3.49
N PRO A 28 -15.12 16.86 2.63
CA PRO A 28 -15.25 16.57 1.20
C PRO A 28 -15.69 15.13 0.91
N ASN A 29 -15.04 14.12 1.50
CA ASN A 29 -15.40 12.73 1.26
C ASN A 29 -16.79 12.38 1.81
N GLN A 30 -17.20 12.97 2.94
CA GLN A 30 -18.54 12.77 3.52
C GLN A 30 -19.67 13.19 2.56
N THR A 31 -19.42 14.13 1.65
CA THR A 31 -20.42 14.52 0.63
C THR A 31 -20.60 13.50 -0.48
N ALA A 32 -19.61 12.63 -0.71
CA ALA A 32 -19.57 11.69 -1.83
C ALA A 32 -19.76 10.23 -1.40
N GLN A 33 -19.34 9.88 -0.18
CA GLN A 33 -19.28 8.51 0.32
C GLN A 33 -19.72 8.47 1.78
N SER A 34 -20.64 7.56 2.14
CA SER A 34 -21.02 7.33 3.53
C SER A 34 -19.93 6.59 4.32
N TYR A 35 -19.92 6.71 5.66
CA TYR A 35 -19.00 5.95 6.51
C TYR A 35 -19.10 4.43 6.29
N ALA A 36 -20.31 3.92 6.08
CA ALA A 36 -20.55 2.51 5.82
C ALA A 36 -19.90 2.04 4.50
N GLU A 37 -19.84 2.89 3.48
CA GLU A 37 -19.14 2.60 2.23
C GLU A 37 -17.63 2.71 2.40
N TYR A 38 -17.16 3.77 3.07
CA TYR A 38 -15.75 3.99 3.39
C TYR A 38 -15.16 2.77 4.13
N ILE A 39 -15.83 2.29 5.18
CA ILE A 39 -15.32 1.19 6.01
C ILE A 39 -15.27 -0.14 5.25
N VAL A 40 -16.11 -0.33 4.23
CA VAL A 40 -16.01 -1.50 3.33
C VAL A 40 -14.71 -1.46 2.53
N TRP A 41 -14.33 -0.29 2.03
CA TRP A 41 -13.05 -0.11 1.34
C TRP A 41 -11.86 -0.26 2.27
N VAL A 42 -11.95 0.25 3.50
CA VAL A 42 -10.94 0.04 4.53
C VAL A 42 -10.67 -1.45 4.78
N LYS A 43 -11.73 -2.25 4.91
CA LYS A 43 -11.57 -3.70 5.09
C LYS A 43 -10.99 -4.37 3.85
N ARG A 44 -11.41 -3.99 2.65
CA ARG A 44 -10.88 -4.52 1.38
C ARG A 44 -9.41 -4.24 1.16
N PHE A 45 -8.92 -3.08 1.60
CA PHE A 45 -7.51 -2.76 1.56
C PHE A 45 -6.69 -3.83 2.30
N TYR A 46 -7.10 -4.16 3.53
CA TYR A 46 -6.37 -5.13 4.36
C TYR A 46 -6.63 -6.58 3.96
N SER A 47 -7.88 -7.00 3.85
CA SER A 47 -8.26 -8.40 3.61
C SER A 47 -8.21 -8.81 2.14
N GLY A 48 -8.03 -7.85 1.23
CA GLY A 48 -8.01 -8.08 -0.19
C GLY A 48 -9.37 -7.93 -0.88
N TRP A 49 -9.30 -7.95 -2.21
CA TRP A 49 -10.41 -7.74 -3.15
C TRP A 49 -10.07 -8.38 -4.50
N VAL A 50 -10.99 -8.31 -5.46
CA VAL A 50 -10.89 -9.07 -6.73
C VAL A 50 -9.57 -8.89 -7.48
N PHE A 51 -8.97 -7.70 -7.45
CA PHE A 51 -7.71 -7.41 -8.15
C PHE A 51 -6.46 -7.59 -7.27
N TYR A 52 -6.64 -7.64 -5.95
CA TYR A 52 -5.55 -7.86 -5.01
C TYR A 52 -6.02 -8.78 -3.88
N PRO A 53 -6.09 -10.11 -4.13
CA PRO A 53 -6.80 -11.04 -3.26
C PRO A 53 -6.18 -11.22 -1.87
N SER A 54 -4.87 -10.97 -1.75
CA SER A 54 -4.14 -11.07 -0.49
C SER A 54 -4.24 -9.81 0.38
N GLY A 55 -4.66 -8.69 -0.22
CA GLY A 55 -4.68 -7.38 0.43
C GLY A 55 -3.31 -6.96 0.99
N TRP A 56 -3.34 -5.94 1.84
CA TRP A 56 -2.18 -5.48 2.59
C TRP A 56 -1.66 -6.55 3.55
N ASP A 57 -2.56 -7.30 4.21
CA ASP A 57 -2.17 -8.33 5.19
C ASP A 57 -1.22 -9.36 4.55
N GLY A 58 -1.55 -9.87 3.36
CA GLY A 58 -0.70 -10.87 2.72
C GLY A 58 0.65 -10.32 2.25
N MET A 59 0.75 -9.03 1.95
CA MET A 59 2.05 -8.41 1.66
C MET A 59 2.90 -8.28 2.92
N VAL A 60 2.28 -7.85 4.03
CA VAL A 60 2.95 -7.77 5.34
C VAL A 60 3.41 -9.16 5.79
N ASP A 61 2.57 -10.18 5.68
CA ASP A 61 2.91 -11.55 6.03
C ASP A 61 4.11 -12.07 5.21
N GLN A 62 4.15 -11.79 3.91
CA GLN A 62 5.29 -12.15 3.04
C GLN A 62 6.57 -11.44 3.47
N LEU A 63 6.51 -10.14 3.78
CA LEU A 63 7.67 -9.38 4.24
C LEU A 63 8.19 -9.93 5.58
N LEU A 64 7.30 -10.12 6.56
CA LEU A 64 7.67 -10.60 7.90
C LEU A 64 8.23 -12.03 7.88
N ALA A 65 7.74 -12.89 6.98
CA ALA A 65 8.26 -14.24 6.80
C ALA A 65 9.74 -14.28 6.35
N THR A 66 10.26 -13.17 5.81
CA THR A 66 11.69 -13.07 5.43
C THR A 66 12.60 -12.61 6.56
N LYS A 67 12.04 -12.27 7.74
CA LYS A 67 12.79 -11.72 8.88
C LYS A 67 13.02 -12.78 9.93
N GLU A 68 14.25 -13.26 10.04
CA GLU A 68 14.68 -14.20 11.08
C GLU A 68 14.90 -13.51 12.43
N ASP A 69 15.41 -12.27 12.42
CA ASP A 69 15.60 -11.47 13.64
C ASP A 69 14.24 -10.99 14.19
N PRO A 70 13.84 -11.42 15.40
CA PRO A 70 12.57 -11.01 16.00
C PRO A 70 12.46 -9.50 16.26
N VAL A 71 13.58 -8.81 16.51
CA VAL A 71 13.59 -7.36 16.75
C VAL A 71 13.31 -6.64 15.44
N LEU A 72 14.01 -7.02 14.38
CA LEU A 72 13.78 -6.48 13.03
C LEU A 72 12.37 -6.81 12.53
N GLN A 73 11.88 -8.03 12.77
CA GLN A 73 10.52 -8.43 12.41
C GLN A 73 9.47 -7.57 13.15
N ALA A 74 9.67 -7.31 14.44
CA ALA A 74 8.77 -6.44 15.23
C ALA A 74 8.80 -4.99 14.72
N TRP A 75 9.97 -4.47 14.36
CA TRP A 75 10.11 -3.15 13.74
C TRP A 75 9.32 -3.07 12.43
N PHE A 76 9.54 -3.99 11.48
CA PHE A 76 8.79 -4.03 10.24
C PHE A 76 7.27 -4.15 10.47
N ARG A 77 6.83 -4.92 11.46
CA ARG A 77 5.40 -5.04 11.78
C ARG A 77 4.81 -3.67 12.16
N GLN A 78 5.53 -2.89 12.97
CA GLN A 78 5.09 -1.56 13.39
C GLN A 78 5.08 -0.57 12.20
N GLU A 79 6.16 -0.52 11.44
CA GLU A 79 6.26 0.37 10.26
C GLU A 79 5.15 0.07 9.25
N MET A 80 4.87 -1.20 8.98
CA MET A 80 3.82 -1.60 8.04
C MET A 80 2.40 -1.34 8.57
N LEU A 81 2.21 -1.36 9.90
CA LEU A 81 0.94 -0.98 10.52
C LEU A 81 0.68 0.52 10.33
N GLU A 82 1.67 1.35 10.60
CA GLU A 82 1.58 2.81 10.46
C GLU A 82 1.42 3.22 8.99
N LEU A 83 2.24 2.63 8.11
CA LEU A 83 2.18 2.86 6.68
C LEU A 83 0.82 2.44 6.10
N GLY A 84 0.34 1.24 6.47
CA GLY A 84 -0.97 0.75 6.06
C GLY A 84 -2.10 1.68 6.51
N ALA A 85 -2.02 2.23 7.73
CA ALA A 85 -2.98 3.19 8.23
C ALA A 85 -3.02 4.47 7.37
N LYS A 86 -1.86 5.08 7.09
CA LYS A 86 -1.76 6.29 6.25
C LYS A 86 -2.32 6.07 4.85
N ILE A 87 -1.90 4.99 4.20
CA ILE A 87 -2.33 4.65 2.84
C ILE A 87 -3.84 4.43 2.79
N ASN A 88 -4.36 3.62 3.71
CA ASN A 88 -5.76 3.22 3.71
C ASN A 88 -6.69 4.38 4.03
N SER A 89 -6.31 5.23 4.99
CA SER A 89 -7.05 6.45 5.34
C SER A 89 -7.39 7.30 4.12
N GLU A 90 -6.49 7.35 3.14
CA GLU A 90 -6.67 8.07 1.88
C GLU A 90 -7.29 7.21 0.77
N TRP A 91 -6.79 5.99 0.56
CA TRP A 91 -7.19 5.14 -0.57
C TRP A 91 -8.66 4.70 -0.50
N ALA A 92 -9.21 4.53 0.72
CA ALA A 92 -10.58 4.08 0.92
C ALA A 92 -11.66 5.14 0.61
N LYS A 93 -11.25 6.40 0.43
CA LYS A 93 -12.14 7.50 0.02
C LYS A 93 -12.76 7.26 -1.35
N ASP A 94 -13.78 8.04 -1.69
CA ASP A 94 -14.32 8.06 -3.05
C ASP A 94 -13.21 8.37 -4.08
N ASP A 95 -13.33 7.74 -5.26
CA ASP A 95 -12.34 7.83 -6.33
C ASP A 95 -12.07 9.28 -6.78
N ASN A 96 -13.04 10.19 -6.67
CA ASN A 96 -12.87 11.59 -7.04
C ASN A 96 -12.21 12.44 -5.96
N HIS A 97 -12.07 11.91 -4.74
CA HIS A 97 -11.57 12.63 -3.58
C HIS A 97 -10.21 12.11 -3.11
N ARG A 98 -9.82 10.89 -3.50
CA ARG A 98 -8.55 10.30 -3.08
C ARG A 98 -7.35 10.80 -3.88
N LEU A 99 -6.25 11.04 -3.17
CA LEU A 99 -4.92 11.34 -3.70
C LEU A 99 -4.11 10.05 -3.95
N ILE A 100 -4.36 9.02 -3.15
CA ILE A 100 -3.75 7.70 -3.30
C ILE A 100 -4.70 6.78 -4.06
N ASN A 101 -4.30 6.31 -5.24
CA ASN A 101 -5.11 5.42 -6.08
C ASN A 101 -4.54 3.99 -6.10
N SER A 102 -5.29 3.08 -6.72
CA SER A 102 -4.90 1.66 -6.83
C SER A 102 -3.59 1.43 -7.60
N GLN A 103 -3.19 2.34 -8.51
CA GLN A 103 -1.90 2.23 -9.19
C GLN A 103 -0.73 2.42 -8.21
N HIS A 104 -0.86 3.32 -7.23
CA HIS A 104 0.15 3.46 -6.17
C HIS A 104 0.26 2.18 -5.35
N LEU A 105 -0.86 1.57 -4.95
CA LEU A 105 -0.85 0.30 -4.21
C LEU A 105 -0.11 -0.80 -4.97
N LEU A 106 -0.36 -0.91 -6.28
CA LEU A 106 0.33 -1.88 -7.12
C LEU A 106 1.82 -1.58 -7.25
N ASN A 107 2.20 -0.30 -7.40
CA ASN A 107 3.60 0.12 -7.49
C ASN A 107 4.35 -0.16 -6.19
N TRP A 108 3.79 0.20 -5.04
CA TRP A 108 4.39 -0.03 -3.73
C TRP A 108 4.46 -1.51 -3.38
N SER A 109 3.42 -2.28 -3.70
CA SER A 109 3.44 -3.74 -3.46
C SER A 109 4.53 -4.44 -4.29
N ASP A 110 4.72 -4.00 -5.54
CA ASP A 110 5.82 -4.48 -6.37
C ASP A 110 7.18 -4.06 -5.83
N ALA A 111 7.29 -2.80 -5.41
CA ALA A 111 8.51 -2.27 -4.85
C ALA A 111 8.94 -3.04 -3.59
N VAL A 112 8.00 -3.30 -2.66
CA VAL A 112 8.27 -4.07 -1.44
C VAL A 112 8.81 -5.45 -1.78
N ARG A 113 8.17 -6.19 -2.70
CA ARG A 113 8.66 -7.51 -3.12
C ARG A 113 10.09 -7.45 -3.69
N ARG A 114 10.41 -6.42 -4.46
CA ARG A 114 11.76 -6.26 -5.04
C ARG A 114 12.81 -5.85 -4.01
N SER A 115 12.43 -5.01 -3.04
CA SER A 115 13.32 -4.63 -1.95
C SER A 115 13.72 -5.82 -1.08
N VAL A 116 12.81 -6.79 -0.91
CA VAL A 116 13.10 -8.05 -0.20
C VAL A 116 14.21 -8.84 -0.86
N VAL A 117 14.18 -8.94 -2.20
CA VAL A 117 15.24 -9.63 -2.96
C VAL A 117 16.58 -8.90 -2.88
N GLN A 118 16.57 -7.58 -2.71
CA GLN A 118 17.77 -6.73 -2.71
C GLN A 118 18.29 -6.37 -1.31
N GLY A 119 17.56 -6.74 -0.24
CA GLY A 119 17.89 -6.35 1.14
C GLY A 119 17.79 -4.83 1.37
N GLN A 120 16.85 -4.16 0.71
CA GLN A 120 16.67 -2.70 0.71
C GLN A 120 15.37 -2.24 1.36
N GLU A 121 14.71 -3.08 2.13
CA GLU A 121 13.34 -2.85 2.62
C GLU A 121 13.26 -1.65 3.56
N VAL A 122 14.28 -1.43 4.39
CA VAL A 122 14.34 -0.27 5.29
C VAL A 122 14.37 1.04 4.50
N TRP A 123 15.26 1.12 3.49
CA TRP A 123 15.33 2.29 2.62
C TRP A 123 14.02 2.50 1.84
N LEU A 124 13.45 1.43 1.28
CA LEU A 124 12.23 1.54 0.52
C LEU A 124 11.06 2.06 1.37
N LEU A 125 10.91 1.58 2.61
CA LEU A 125 9.83 2.06 3.49
C LEU A 125 9.94 3.55 3.78
N GLU A 126 11.16 4.06 3.97
CA GLU A 126 11.41 5.49 4.13
C GLU A 126 10.98 6.28 2.88
N GLU A 127 11.37 5.84 1.68
CA GLU A 127 10.98 6.49 0.43
C GLU A 127 9.46 6.48 0.19
N ILE A 128 8.79 5.36 0.47
CA ILE A 128 7.34 5.26 0.34
C ILE A 128 6.64 6.18 1.34
N ASN A 129 7.12 6.25 2.59
CA ASN A 129 6.60 7.17 3.60
C ASN A 129 6.72 8.63 3.14
N GLN A 130 7.88 9.03 2.60
CA GLN A 130 8.09 10.37 2.07
C GLN A 130 7.15 10.68 0.89
N ASP A 131 6.96 9.74 -0.03
CA ASP A 131 6.05 9.92 -1.16
C ASP A 131 4.58 10.01 -0.72
N ILE A 132 4.17 9.26 0.30
CA ILE A 132 2.83 9.36 0.89
C ILE A 132 2.65 10.72 1.52
N ASP A 133 3.58 11.16 2.38
CA ASP A 133 3.48 12.46 3.03
C ASP A 133 3.46 13.59 1.98
N ALA A 134 4.23 13.45 0.90
CA ALA A 134 4.24 14.39 -0.23
C ALA A 134 2.94 14.38 -1.06
N LEU A 135 2.28 13.23 -1.22
CA LEU A 135 0.97 13.14 -1.84
C LEU A 135 -0.09 13.78 -0.96
N LEU A 136 -0.13 13.44 0.33
CA LEU A 136 -1.15 13.90 1.27
C LEU A 136 -1.06 15.40 1.55
N ASN A 137 0.15 15.97 1.51
CA ASN A 137 0.34 17.43 1.61
C ASN A 137 0.23 18.14 0.25
N THR A 138 -0.08 17.42 -0.83
CA THR A 138 -0.21 17.92 -2.21
C THR A 138 1.04 18.60 -2.79
N SER A 139 2.22 18.34 -2.21
CA SER A 139 3.51 18.83 -2.75
C SER A 139 3.94 18.10 -4.02
N VAL A 140 3.42 16.89 -4.26
CA VAL A 140 3.58 16.17 -5.51
C VAL A 140 2.24 15.66 -6.03
N THR A 141 2.15 15.48 -7.35
CA THR A 141 0.96 14.91 -7.98
C THR A 141 1.03 13.38 -7.99
N ALA A 142 -0.12 12.71 -8.00
CA ALA A 142 -0.22 11.25 -8.18
C ALA A 142 0.60 10.73 -9.38
N SER A 143 0.60 11.46 -10.50
CA SER A 143 1.35 11.09 -11.70
C SER A 143 2.88 11.10 -11.53
N SER A 144 3.42 11.71 -10.47
CA SER A 144 4.85 11.78 -10.21
C SER A 144 5.40 10.55 -9.49
N ILE A 145 4.52 9.72 -8.91
CA ILE A 145 4.87 8.48 -8.19
C ILE A 145 4.76 7.29 -9.15
N GLU A 146 5.78 7.12 -9.98
CA GLU A 146 5.87 6.03 -10.95
C GLU A 146 6.72 4.86 -10.43
N ARG A 147 6.47 3.65 -10.95
CA ARG A 147 7.23 2.43 -10.60
C ARG A 147 8.75 2.60 -10.70
N LYS A 148 9.22 3.37 -11.69
CA LYS A 148 10.65 3.62 -11.92
C LYS A 148 11.34 4.40 -10.80
N ARG A 149 10.58 5.06 -9.91
CA ARG A 149 11.10 5.85 -8.80
C ARG A 149 11.87 5.00 -7.79
N TYR A 150 11.35 3.82 -7.45
CA TYR A 150 11.97 2.95 -6.45
C TYR A 150 13.05 2.05 -7.04
N PHE A 151 12.94 1.74 -8.33
CA PHE A 151 13.91 0.92 -9.01
C PHE A 151 13.96 1.31 -10.49
N SER A 152 15.00 2.03 -10.86
CA SER A 152 15.32 2.31 -12.26
C SER A 152 15.75 1.02 -12.96
N SER A 153 15.25 0.79 -14.17
CA SER A 153 15.69 -0.27 -15.08
C SER A 153 17.12 0.00 -15.59
N ALA A 154 18.13 -0.04 -14.71
CA ALA A 154 19.52 -0.16 -15.13
C ALA A 154 19.95 -1.64 -15.19
N ARG A 155 19.15 -2.55 -14.60
CA ARG A 155 19.36 -4.00 -14.64
C ARG A 155 18.40 -4.77 -15.56
N ASP A 156 17.45 -4.08 -16.22
CA ASP A 156 16.56 -4.71 -17.22
C ASP A 156 17.10 -4.54 -18.66
N VAL A 157 18.35 -4.10 -18.84
CA VAL A 157 19.00 -3.89 -20.15
C VAL A 157 19.98 -5.01 -20.51
N ASP A 158 20.22 -6.01 -19.65
CA ASP A 158 21.25 -7.05 -19.87
C ASP A 158 20.68 -8.46 -20.10
N GLU A 159 19.40 -8.58 -20.51
CA GLU A 159 18.83 -9.85 -20.95
C GLU A 159 18.03 -9.65 -22.25
N ARG A 160 18.77 -9.48 -23.35
CA ARG A 160 18.51 -10.02 -24.71
C ARG A 160 19.33 -9.27 -25.76
N ASP A 161 20.63 -9.54 -25.80
CA ASP A 161 21.49 -9.34 -26.98
C ASP A 161 22.17 -10.66 -27.39
N ASP A 162 21.52 -11.80 -27.12
CA ASP A 162 21.89 -13.09 -27.71
C ASP A 162 21.00 -13.34 -28.92
N GLU A 163 21.35 -12.66 -30.00
CA GLU A 163 21.04 -13.01 -31.38
C GLU A 163 21.46 -14.48 -31.59
N PHE A 164 20.48 -15.38 -31.65
CA PHE A 164 20.70 -16.76 -32.06
C PHE A 164 21.07 -16.79 -33.54
N ASP A 165 22.37 -16.76 -33.81
CA ASP A 165 22.95 -17.12 -35.09
C ASP A 165 23.33 -18.61 -35.05
N PHE A 166 22.43 -19.49 -35.51
CA PHE A 166 22.73 -20.85 -36.01
C PHE A 166 21.66 -21.31 -37.01
#